data_AF-A0A3N5RPQ4-F1
#
_entry.id   AF-A0A3N5RPQ4-F1
#
_cell.length_a   1.000
_cell.length_b   1.000
_cell.length_c   1.000
_cell.angle_alpha   90.00
_cell.angle_beta   90.00
_cell.angle_gamma   90.00
#
_symmetry.space_group_name_H-M   'P 1'
#
loop_
_entity.id
_entity.type
_entity.pdbx_description
1 polymer ?
#
loop_
_entity_poly.entity_id
_entity_poly.type
_entity_poly.pdbx_seq_one_letter_code
_entity_poly.pdbx_strand_id
1 'polypeptide(L)'
;MYNRDKIENASRLIDSEITRVLSNTSLIGYGGCAACHVLFKLIKTLSLSESDAGDLLSQALFEDPQLNDRFIEMVEKIHMKDRMMGVQFSIKSREGKDRYIDANMKNVISELSFDIKQYGKEIILRKLLLSLITVQLAQNIGVDHHAATEELYYFMKKNKDSDTLIHEFINKISRINNGSFHD
;
A
#
# COMPACT_ATOMS: atom_id res chain seq x y z
N MET A 1 -5.07 -19.08 9.16
CA MET A 1 -5.84 -18.36 10.20
C MET A 1 -5.05 -18.43 11.49
N TYR A 2 -4.65 -17.29 12.05
CA TYR A 2 -3.96 -17.27 13.34
C TYR A 2 -4.91 -17.64 14.49
N ASN A 3 -4.38 -18.17 15.60
CA ASN A 3 -5.20 -18.41 16.78
C ASN A 3 -5.55 -17.08 17.47
N ARG A 4 -6.62 -17.10 18.29
CA ARG A 4 -7.17 -15.89 18.92
C ARG A 4 -6.16 -15.18 19.84
N ASP A 5 -5.36 -15.94 20.57
CA ASP A 5 -4.35 -15.40 21.49
C ASP A 5 -3.25 -14.62 20.74
N LYS A 6 -2.84 -15.10 19.57
CA LYS A 6 -1.83 -14.44 18.73
C LYS A 6 -2.37 -13.15 18.14
N ILE A 7 -3.67 -13.11 17.78
CA ILE A 7 -4.34 -11.91 17.30
C ILE A 7 -4.48 -10.89 18.43
N GLU A 8 -4.94 -11.29 19.61
CA GLU A 8 -5.02 -10.38 20.77
C GLU A 8 -3.66 -9.79 21.15
N ASN A 9 -2.60 -10.59 21.13
CA ASN A 9 -1.25 -10.10 21.41
C ASN A 9 -0.78 -9.11 20.34
N ALA A 10 -1.04 -9.39 19.05
CA ALA A 10 -0.77 -8.45 17.98
C ALA A 10 -1.56 -7.15 18.14
N SER A 11 -2.87 -7.22 18.44
CA SER A 11 -3.72 -6.05 18.66
C SER A 11 -3.20 -5.16 19.78
N ARG A 12 -2.77 -5.74 20.92
CA ARG A 12 -2.16 -4.96 22.03
C ARG A 12 -0.86 -4.28 21.62
N LEU A 13 -0.02 -4.96 20.84
CA LEU A 13 1.23 -4.38 20.32
C LEU A 13 0.97 -3.24 19.33
N ILE A 14 0.03 -3.44 18.40
CA ILE A 14 -0.39 -2.42 17.44
C ILE A 14 -0.91 -1.19 18.17
N ASP A 15 -1.82 -1.38 19.13
CA ASP A 15 -2.43 -0.28 19.89
C ASP A 15 -1.41 0.51 20.71
N SER A 16 -0.47 -0.21 21.33
CA SER A 16 0.64 0.40 22.08
C SER A 16 1.55 1.24 21.17
N GLU A 17 1.91 0.73 19.99
CA GLU A 17 2.72 1.51 19.05
C GLU A 17 1.97 2.69 18.46
N ILE A 18 0.68 2.54 18.13
CA ILE A 18 -0.17 3.67 17.71
C ILE A 18 -0.12 4.77 18.77
N THR A 19 -0.32 4.40 20.04
CA THR A 19 -0.30 5.36 21.16
C THR A 19 1.05 6.05 21.31
N ARG A 20 2.16 5.29 21.23
CA ARG A 20 3.52 5.85 21.30
C ARG A 20 3.79 6.82 20.16
N VAL A 21 3.45 6.44 18.94
CA VAL A 21 3.69 7.22 17.74
C VAL A 21 2.82 8.48 17.72
N LEU A 22 1.55 8.40 18.10
CA LEU A 22 0.68 9.56 18.22
C LEU A 22 1.16 10.56 19.28
N SER A 23 1.75 10.06 20.38
CA SER A 23 2.31 10.89 21.46
C SER A 23 3.65 11.52 21.09
N ASN A 24 4.45 10.85 20.24
CA ASN A 24 5.70 11.39 19.71
C ASN A 24 5.93 10.97 18.26
N THR A 25 5.57 11.86 17.33
CA THR A 25 5.64 11.58 15.90
C THR A 25 7.08 11.54 15.36
N SER A 26 8.06 12.03 16.14
CA SER A 26 9.49 11.92 15.80
C SER A 26 10.01 10.48 15.82
N LEU A 27 9.24 9.53 16.38
CA LEU A 27 9.56 8.11 16.33
C LEU A 27 9.58 7.58 14.89
N ILE A 28 8.80 8.18 13.99
CA ILE A 28 8.88 7.88 12.56
C ILE A 28 9.93 8.81 11.94
N GLY A 29 11.11 8.27 11.64
CA GLY A 29 12.19 9.02 11.00
C GLY A 29 11.78 9.72 9.70
N TYR A 30 12.51 10.77 9.31
CA TYR A 30 12.22 11.54 8.09
C TYR A 30 12.20 10.61 6.86
N GLY A 31 11.08 10.61 6.12
CA GLY A 31 10.85 9.68 5.00
C GLY A 31 10.36 8.27 5.37
N GLY A 32 10.29 7.91 6.67
CA GLY A 32 9.79 6.62 7.13
C GLY A 32 8.26 6.48 7.03
N CYS A 33 7.75 5.24 6.99
CA CYS A 33 6.32 4.97 6.93
C CYS A 33 5.75 4.59 8.30
N ALA A 34 4.65 5.22 8.71
CA ALA A 34 3.97 4.96 9.97
C ALA A 34 3.41 3.53 10.04
N ALA A 35 2.81 3.06 8.93
CA ALA A 35 2.34 1.69 8.81
C ALA A 35 3.52 0.68 8.85
N CYS A 36 4.60 0.95 8.12
CA CYS A 36 5.79 0.10 8.15
C CYS A 36 6.46 0.06 9.52
N HIS A 37 6.41 1.15 10.30
CA HIS A 37 6.94 1.16 11.66
C HIS A 37 6.23 0.15 12.56
N VAL A 38 4.89 0.12 12.51
CA VAL A 38 4.09 -0.87 13.27
C VAL A 38 4.37 -2.29 12.77
N LEU A 39 4.43 -2.49 11.44
CA LEU A 39 4.77 -3.78 10.83
C LEU A 39 6.15 -4.29 11.30
N PHE A 40 7.19 -3.45 11.22
CA PHE A 40 8.53 -3.81 11.67
C PHE A 40 8.60 -4.07 13.17
N LYS A 41 7.77 -3.39 13.97
CA LYS A 41 7.65 -3.70 15.39
C LYS A 41 7.07 -5.10 15.60
N LEU A 42 6.06 -5.51 14.84
CA LEU A 42 5.51 -6.87 14.90
C LEU A 42 6.55 -7.91 14.48
N ILE A 43 7.25 -7.69 13.35
CA ILE A 43 8.34 -8.55 12.87
C ILE A 43 9.37 -8.77 13.97
N LYS A 44 9.88 -7.68 14.57
CA LYS A 44 10.92 -7.74 15.60
C LYS A 44 10.45 -8.38 16.90
N THR A 45 9.23 -8.06 17.34
CA THR A 45 8.74 -8.48 18.67
C THR A 45 8.23 -9.92 18.65
N LEU A 46 7.62 -10.34 17.54
CA LEU A 46 7.03 -11.67 17.39
C LEU A 46 7.90 -12.64 16.58
N SER A 47 9.08 -12.19 16.11
CA SER A 47 10.01 -12.98 15.28
C SER A 47 9.32 -13.58 14.05
N LEU A 48 8.56 -12.75 13.33
CA LEU A 48 7.79 -13.15 12.15
C LEU A 48 8.53 -12.79 10.85
N SER A 49 8.21 -13.47 9.76
CA SER A 49 8.56 -12.97 8.43
C SER A 49 7.74 -11.71 8.11
N GLU A 50 8.17 -10.95 7.10
CA GLU A 50 7.41 -9.77 6.65
C GLU A 50 6.00 -10.14 6.16
N SER A 51 5.88 -11.24 5.42
CA SER A 51 4.59 -11.77 4.96
C SER A 51 3.70 -12.15 6.13
N ASP A 52 4.22 -12.91 7.09
CA ASP A 52 3.44 -13.36 8.25
C ASP A 52 3.00 -12.19 9.12
N ALA A 53 3.86 -11.18 9.29
CA ALA A 53 3.54 -9.97 10.03
C ALA A 53 2.50 -9.11 9.29
N GLY A 54 2.58 -9.05 7.96
CA GLY A 54 1.58 -8.38 7.12
C GLY A 54 0.21 -9.02 7.26
N ASP A 55 0.14 -10.34 7.12
CA ASP A 55 -1.10 -11.10 7.30
C ASP A 55 -1.67 -10.93 8.71
N LEU A 56 -0.82 -10.98 9.74
CA LEU A 56 -1.24 -10.83 11.14
C LEU A 56 -1.73 -9.41 11.44
N LEU A 57 -1.04 -8.39 10.92
CA LEU A 57 -1.47 -6.99 11.02
C LEU A 57 -2.83 -6.79 10.35
N SER A 58 -2.99 -7.26 9.12
CA SER A 58 -4.26 -7.18 8.39
C SER A 58 -5.38 -7.91 9.11
N GLN A 59 -5.13 -9.12 9.64
CA GLN A 59 -6.13 -9.87 10.38
C GLN A 59 -6.54 -9.16 11.69
N ALA A 60 -5.57 -8.64 12.45
CA ALA A 60 -5.85 -7.93 13.70
C ALA A 60 -6.66 -6.65 13.48
N LEU A 61 -6.31 -5.85 12.45
CA LEU A 61 -7.07 -4.65 12.09
C LEU A 61 -8.46 -5.00 11.53
N PHE A 62 -8.59 -6.11 10.80
CA PHE A 62 -9.88 -6.55 10.28
C PHE A 62 -10.85 -6.99 11.39
N GLU A 63 -10.35 -7.68 12.42
CA GLU A 63 -11.16 -8.21 13.52
C GLU A 63 -11.54 -7.14 14.58
N ASP A 64 -10.79 -6.04 14.66
CA ASP A 64 -11.05 -4.92 15.58
C ASP A 64 -11.20 -3.59 14.82
N PRO A 65 -12.44 -3.18 14.48
CA PRO A 65 -12.70 -1.92 13.77
C PRO A 65 -12.20 -0.67 14.50
N GLN A 66 -12.23 -0.64 15.83
CA GLN A 66 -11.77 0.53 16.59
C GLN A 66 -10.25 0.67 16.50
N LEU A 67 -9.53 -0.45 16.57
CA LEU A 67 -8.09 -0.48 16.36
C LEU A 67 -7.73 -0.04 14.94
N ASN A 68 -8.50 -0.48 13.95
CA ASN A 68 -8.32 -0.06 12.56
C ASN A 68 -8.51 1.45 12.35
N ASP A 69 -9.56 2.03 12.92
CA ASP A 69 -9.79 3.48 12.85
C ASP A 69 -8.61 4.26 13.46
N ARG A 70 -8.11 3.82 14.62
CA ARG A 70 -6.93 4.41 15.25
C ARG A 70 -5.66 4.25 14.41
N PHE A 71 -5.51 3.10 13.74
CA PHE A 71 -4.37 2.85 12.86
C PHE A 71 -4.39 3.79 11.65
N ILE A 72 -5.56 3.96 11.03
CA ILE A 72 -5.79 4.91 9.93
C ILE A 72 -5.49 6.33 10.41
N GLU A 73 -6.03 6.75 11.56
CA GLU A 73 -5.82 8.09 12.11
C GLU A 73 -4.33 8.39 12.34
N MET A 74 -3.56 7.42 12.84
CA MET A 74 -2.11 7.56 13.01
C MET A 74 -1.39 7.76 11.67
N VAL A 75 -1.72 6.94 10.67
CA VAL A 75 -1.15 7.04 9.32
C VAL A 75 -1.49 8.41 8.73
N GLU A 76 -2.74 8.84 8.76
CA GLU A 76 -3.17 10.15 8.28
C GLU A 76 -2.49 11.30 9.01
N LYS A 77 -2.44 11.26 10.35
CA LYS A 77 -1.78 12.30 11.14
C LYS A 77 -0.33 12.46 10.70
N ILE A 78 0.42 11.37 10.59
CA ILE A 78 1.86 11.47 10.28
C ILE A 78 2.08 11.83 8.82
N HIS A 79 1.43 11.12 7.90
CA HIS A 79 1.70 11.27 6.48
C HIS A 79 1.07 12.51 5.87
N MET A 80 -0.13 12.85 6.32
CA MET A 80 -0.94 13.91 5.71
C MET A 80 -0.88 15.20 6.51
N LYS A 81 -1.02 15.13 7.85
CA LYS A 81 -1.12 16.34 8.70
C LYS A 81 0.24 16.88 9.15
N ASP A 82 1.05 16.08 9.84
CA ASP A 82 2.30 16.53 10.46
C ASP A 82 3.40 16.77 9.42
N ARG A 83 3.52 15.87 8.45
CA ARG A 83 4.56 16.00 7.41
C ARG A 83 4.14 16.92 6.28
N MET A 84 2.84 17.16 6.13
CA MET A 84 2.25 17.88 5.01
C MET A 84 2.96 17.54 3.69
N MET A 85 3.13 16.24 3.36
CA MET A 85 4.09 15.84 2.32
C MET A 85 3.83 16.54 0.98
N GLY A 86 2.57 16.83 0.65
CA GLY A 86 2.19 17.65 -0.50
C GLY A 86 2.68 19.11 -0.41
N VAL A 87 2.57 19.75 0.76
CA VAL A 87 3.10 21.11 1.01
C VAL A 87 4.63 21.10 1.01
N GLN A 88 5.26 20.11 1.64
CA GLN A 88 6.73 19.99 1.61
C GLN A 88 7.25 19.77 0.19
N PHE A 89 6.55 19.02 -0.64
CA PHE A 89 6.89 18.91 -2.05
C PHE A 89 6.67 20.23 -2.79
N SER A 90 5.54 20.91 -2.57
CA SER A 90 5.19 22.14 -3.28
C SER A 90 6.17 23.29 -3.05
N ILE A 91 6.75 23.39 -1.85
CA ILE A 91 7.75 24.41 -1.49
C ILE A 91 9.21 24.08 -1.85
N LYS A 92 9.51 22.87 -2.35
CA LYS A 92 10.87 22.52 -2.83
C LYS A 92 11.25 23.36 -4.06
N SER A 93 12.55 23.63 -4.20
CA SER A 93 13.11 24.15 -5.46
C SER A 93 12.81 23.20 -6.62
N ARG A 94 12.94 23.67 -7.86
CA ARG A 94 12.73 22.82 -9.03
C ARG A 94 13.67 21.61 -9.02
N GLU A 95 14.96 21.81 -8.72
CA GLU A 95 15.93 20.71 -8.59
C GLU A 95 15.59 19.78 -7.42
N GLY A 96 15.00 20.31 -6.35
CA GLY A 96 14.51 19.51 -5.23
C GLY A 96 13.32 18.63 -5.60
N LYS A 97 12.38 19.16 -6.40
CA LYS A 97 11.25 18.39 -6.94
C LYS A 97 11.71 17.32 -7.91
N ASP A 98 12.63 17.66 -8.81
CA ASP A 98 13.15 16.71 -9.81
C ASP A 98 13.90 15.55 -9.15
N ARG A 99 14.76 15.82 -8.16
CA ARG A 99 15.40 14.76 -7.35
C ARG A 99 14.39 13.90 -6.59
N TYR A 100 13.33 14.51 -6.06
CA TYR A 100 12.29 13.78 -5.37
C TYR A 100 11.51 12.85 -6.31
N ILE A 101 11.17 13.33 -7.52
CA ILE A 101 10.52 12.53 -8.56
C ILE A 101 11.42 11.39 -9.02
N ASP A 102 12.70 11.66 -9.30
CA ASP A 102 13.68 10.63 -9.72
C ASP A 102 13.82 9.53 -8.68
N ALA A 103 13.90 9.88 -7.39
CA ALA A 103 13.97 8.91 -6.30
C ALA A 103 12.70 8.04 -6.22
N ASN A 104 11.51 8.64 -6.30
CA ASN A 104 10.25 7.89 -6.28
C ASN A 104 10.12 6.97 -7.51
N MET A 105 10.51 7.46 -8.69
CA MET A 105 10.51 6.65 -9.91
C MET A 105 11.43 5.43 -9.76
N LYS A 106 12.67 5.61 -9.26
CA LYS A 106 13.60 4.51 -9.02
C LYS A 106 13.07 3.51 -7.99
N ASN A 107 12.43 3.99 -6.93
CA ASN A 107 11.84 3.13 -5.90
C ASN A 107 10.72 2.26 -6.47
N VAL A 108 9.78 2.83 -7.23
CA VAL A 108 8.70 2.08 -7.88
C VAL A 108 9.26 1.02 -8.83
N ILE A 109 10.24 1.38 -9.67
CA ILE A 109 10.87 0.41 -10.58
C ILE A 109 11.60 -0.71 -9.82
N SER A 110 12.26 -0.38 -8.70
CA SER A 110 12.93 -1.37 -7.84
C SER A 110 11.93 -2.32 -7.18
N GLU A 111 10.79 -1.80 -6.69
CA GLU A 111 9.71 -2.60 -6.11
C GLU A 111 9.13 -3.57 -7.15
N LEU A 112 8.78 -3.06 -8.34
CA LEU A 112 8.30 -3.89 -9.45
C LEU A 112 9.33 -4.97 -9.82
N SER A 113 10.62 -4.61 -9.89
CA SER A 113 11.69 -5.57 -10.18
C SER A 113 11.82 -6.65 -9.12
N PHE A 114 11.59 -6.32 -7.86
CA PHE A 114 11.54 -7.29 -6.75
C PHE A 114 10.33 -8.19 -6.88
N ASP A 115 9.15 -7.63 -7.12
CA ASP A 115 7.89 -8.36 -7.24
C ASP A 115 7.90 -9.37 -8.39
N ILE A 116 8.48 -9.02 -9.55
CA ILE A 116 8.63 -9.97 -10.66
C ILE A 116 9.40 -11.21 -10.20
N LYS A 117 10.50 -11.00 -9.46
CA LYS A 117 11.37 -12.09 -9.03
C LYS A 117 10.69 -12.98 -8.00
N GLN A 118 9.86 -12.40 -7.13
CA GLN A 118 9.20 -13.14 -6.04
C GLN A 118 7.88 -13.79 -6.47
N TYR A 119 7.05 -13.08 -7.23
CA TYR A 119 5.66 -13.45 -7.48
C TYR A 119 5.35 -13.63 -8.98
N GLY A 120 6.33 -13.42 -9.86
CA GLY A 120 6.18 -13.56 -11.31
C GLY A 120 5.56 -12.34 -12.00
N LYS A 121 5.40 -12.41 -13.32
CA LYS A 121 4.92 -11.27 -14.13
C LYS A 121 3.47 -10.88 -13.88
N GLU A 122 2.65 -11.79 -13.38
CA GLU A 122 1.20 -11.58 -13.21
C GLU A 122 0.88 -10.54 -12.14
N ILE A 123 1.66 -10.48 -11.04
CA ILE A 123 1.44 -9.47 -10.00
C ILE A 123 1.67 -8.06 -10.53
N ILE A 124 2.67 -7.88 -11.40
CA ILE A 124 2.92 -6.59 -12.05
C ILE A 124 1.76 -6.23 -12.97
N LEU A 125 1.33 -7.16 -13.82
CA LEU A 125 0.24 -6.90 -14.75
C LEU A 125 -1.02 -6.48 -13.99
N ARG A 126 -1.29 -7.10 -12.83
CA ARG A 126 -2.37 -6.71 -11.93
C ARG A 126 -2.17 -5.30 -11.36
N LYS A 127 -1.00 -4.97 -10.80
CA LYS A 127 -0.70 -3.63 -10.26
C LYS A 127 -0.86 -2.53 -11.32
N LEU A 128 -0.33 -2.76 -12.52
CA LEU A 128 -0.40 -1.81 -13.64
C LEU A 128 -1.84 -1.65 -14.16
N LEU A 129 -2.57 -2.76 -14.31
CA LEU A 129 -3.95 -2.73 -14.77
C LEU A 129 -4.86 -1.99 -13.79
N LEU A 130 -4.75 -2.29 -12.49
CA LEU A 130 -5.53 -1.59 -11.46
C LEU A 130 -5.21 -0.09 -11.45
N SER A 131 -3.93 0.28 -11.55
CA SER A 131 -3.52 1.69 -11.63
C SER A 131 -4.14 2.39 -12.85
N LEU A 132 -4.16 1.72 -14.02
CA LEU A 132 -4.80 2.26 -15.21
C LEU A 132 -6.31 2.41 -15.05
N ILE A 133 -7.00 1.41 -14.49
CA ILE A 133 -8.45 1.48 -14.22
C ILE A 133 -8.75 2.66 -13.31
N THR A 134 -7.98 2.84 -12.23
CA THR A 134 -8.13 3.98 -11.32
C THR A 134 -7.97 5.31 -12.04
N VAL A 135 -6.95 5.47 -12.91
CA VAL A 135 -6.77 6.70 -13.70
C VAL A 135 -7.98 6.96 -14.61
N GLN A 136 -8.49 5.91 -15.27
CA GLN A 136 -9.66 6.02 -16.14
C GLN A 136 -10.93 6.38 -15.34
N LEU A 137 -11.12 5.82 -14.15
CA LEU A 137 -12.24 6.16 -13.28
C LEU A 137 -12.16 7.61 -12.82
N ALA A 138 -10.97 8.07 -12.40
CA ALA A 138 -10.75 9.46 -12.01
C ALA A 138 -11.14 10.43 -13.15
N GLN A 139 -10.67 10.14 -14.38
CA GLN A 139 -10.95 10.95 -15.57
C GLN A 139 -12.43 10.94 -15.97
N ASN A 140 -13.07 9.78 -15.96
CA ASN A 140 -14.44 9.63 -16.47
C ASN A 140 -15.51 10.06 -15.46
N ILE A 141 -15.26 9.88 -14.17
CA ILE A 141 -16.18 10.27 -13.09
C ILE A 141 -15.93 11.72 -12.65
N GLY A 142 -14.74 12.26 -12.92
CA GLY A 142 -14.36 13.62 -12.55
C GLY A 142 -13.96 13.76 -11.08
N VAL A 143 -13.41 12.70 -10.50
CA VAL A 143 -12.87 12.68 -9.12
C VAL A 143 -11.34 12.65 -9.15
N ASP A 144 -10.70 13.01 -8.04
CA ASP A 144 -9.24 12.87 -7.95
C ASP A 144 -8.81 11.39 -7.94
N HIS A 145 -7.52 11.15 -8.17
CA HIS A 145 -6.97 9.81 -8.28
C HIS A 145 -7.08 8.98 -7.00
N HIS A 146 -7.00 9.63 -5.83
CA HIS A 146 -7.14 8.95 -4.55
C HIS A 146 -8.58 8.49 -4.34
N ALA A 147 -9.55 9.39 -4.52
CA ALA A 147 -10.97 9.05 -4.45
C ALA A 147 -11.35 7.92 -5.43
N ALA A 148 -10.84 7.96 -6.67
CA ALA A 148 -11.06 6.89 -7.64
C ALA A 148 -10.49 5.53 -7.19
N THR A 149 -9.37 5.53 -6.45
CA THR A 149 -8.76 4.30 -5.93
C THR A 149 -9.66 3.67 -4.87
N GLU A 150 -10.21 4.48 -3.98
CA GLU A 150 -11.11 4.02 -2.91
C GLU A 150 -12.42 3.49 -3.48
N GLU A 151 -13.02 4.20 -4.44
CA GLU A 151 -14.24 3.75 -5.11
C GLU A 151 -14.03 2.43 -5.86
N LEU A 152 -12.90 2.27 -6.55
CA LEU A 152 -12.54 0.99 -7.19
C LEU A 152 -12.40 -0.13 -6.15
N TYR A 153 -11.74 0.14 -5.03
CA TYR A 153 -11.61 -0.83 -3.95
C TYR A 153 -12.98 -1.24 -3.39
N TYR A 154 -13.87 -0.28 -3.08
CA TYR A 154 -15.21 -0.58 -2.57
C TYR A 154 -16.06 -1.35 -3.59
N PHE A 155 -15.96 -1.00 -4.87
CA PHE A 155 -16.65 -1.70 -5.95
C PHE A 155 -16.18 -3.15 -6.06
N MET A 156 -14.88 -3.38 -6.12
CA MET A 156 -14.30 -4.72 -6.27
C MET A 156 -14.56 -5.60 -5.04
N LYS A 157 -14.54 -5.02 -3.84
CA LYS A 157 -14.86 -5.72 -2.59
C LYS A 157 -16.28 -6.31 -2.59
N LYS A 158 -17.24 -5.62 -3.22
CA LYS A 158 -18.64 -6.08 -3.32
C LYS A 158 -18.88 -7.02 -4.49
N ASN A 159 -18.13 -6.85 -5.59
CA ASN A 159 -18.35 -7.56 -6.85
C ASN A 159 -17.24 -8.56 -7.14
N LYS A 160 -17.45 -9.83 -6.74
CA LYS A 160 -16.46 -10.90 -6.94
C LYS A 160 -16.09 -11.14 -8.42
N ASP A 161 -17.02 -10.88 -9.34
CA ASP A 161 -16.79 -11.04 -10.78
C ASP A 161 -15.74 -10.08 -11.34
N SER A 162 -15.48 -8.95 -10.64
CA SER A 162 -14.44 -8.00 -11.05
C SER A 162 -13.03 -8.61 -10.99
N ASP A 163 -12.76 -9.50 -10.03
CA ASP A 163 -11.49 -10.20 -9.92
C ASP A 163 -11.31 -11.20 -11.05
N THR A 164 -12.39 -11.92 -11.39
CA THR A 164 -12.42 -12.85 -12.55
C THR A 164 -12.11 -12.11 -13.85
N LEU A 165 -12.75 -10.97 -14.10
CA LEU A 165 -12.54 -10.16 -15.30
C LEU A 165 -11.08 -9.68 -15.42
N ILE A 166 -10.50 -9.21 -14.31
CA ILE A 166 -9.09 -8.80 -14.26
C ILE A 166 -8.16 -9.99 -14.55
N HIS A 167 -8.42 -11.13 -13.91
CA HIS A 167 -7.62 -12.33 -14.08
C HIS A 167 -7.68 -12.88 -15.51
N GLU A 168 -8.87 -12.91 -16.13
CA GLU A 168 -9.06 -13.30 -17.52
C GLU A 168 -8.29 -12.39 -18.49
N PHE A 169 -8.34 -11.07 -18.25
CA PHE A 169 -7.59 -10.11 -19.06
C PHE A 169 -6.08 -10.30 -18.93
N ILE A 170 -5.56 -10.48 -17.72
CA ILE A 170 -4.13 -10.77 -17.48
C ILE A 170 -3.72 -12.07 -18.16
N ASN A 171 -4.52 -13.13 -18.04
CA ASN A 171 -4.28 -14.41 -18.71
C ASN A 171 -4.22 -14.26 -20.23
N LYS A 172 -5.09 -13.41 -20.80
CA LYS A 172 -5.07 -13.11 -22.23
C LYS A 172 -3.76 -12.45 -22.65
N ILE A 173 -3.27 -11.45 -21.91
CA ILE A 173 -1.97 -10.81 -22.16
C ILE A 173 -0.83 -11.84 -22.05
N SER A 174 -0.84 -12.66 -21.01
CA SER A 174 0.20 -13.64 -20.74
C SER A 174 0.33 -14.72 -21.82
N ARG A 175 -0.73 -14.98 -22.59
CA ARG A 175 -0.78 -15.94 -23.71
C ARG A 175 -0.37 -15.35 -25.06
N ILE A 176 -0.18 -14.03 -25.15
CA ILE A 176 0.38 -13.40 -26.35
C ILE A 176 1.86 -13.79 -26.39
N ASN A 177 2.19 -14.80 -27.21
CA ASN A 177 3.56 -15.11 -27.55
C ASN A 177 4.10 -13.98 -28.43
N ASN A 178 5.26 -13.42 -28.07
CA ASN A 178 5.99 -12.46 -28.90
C ASN A 178 6.58 -13.17 -30.14
N GLY A 179 5.70 -13.58 -31.07
CA GLY A 179 6.07 -13.74 -32.47
C GLY A 179 5.91 -12.37 -33.12
N SER A 180 7.04 -11.75 -33.47
CA SER A 180 7.16 -10.50 -34.23
C SER A 180 6.50 -9.24 -33.64
N PHE A 181 7.22 -8.55 -32.76
CA PHE A 181 7.32 -7.10 -32.94
C PHE A 181 8.58 -6.90 -33.80
N HIS A 182 8.39 -6.74 -35.11
CA HIS A 182 9.41 -6.19 -35.98
C HIS A 182 9.31 -4.67 -35.90
N ASP A 183 10.47 -4.04 -35.75
CA ASP A 183 10.69 -2.59 -35.74
C ASP A 183 10.07 -1.87 -36.95
#